data_AF-A0A081FXZ0-F1
#
_entry.id   AF-A0A081FXZ0-F1
#
_cell.length_a   1.000
_cell.length_b   1.000
_cell.length_c   1.000
_cell.angle_alpha   90.00
_cell.angle_beta   90.00
_cell.angle_gamma   90.00
#
_symmetry.space_group_name_H-M   'P 1'
#
loop_
_entity.id
_entity.type
_entity.pdbx_description
1 polymer ?
#
loop_
_entity_poly.entity_id
_entity_poly.type
_entity_poly.pdbx_seq_one_letter_code
_entity_poly.pdbx_strand_id
1 'polypeptide(L)'
;MITTVSEFQDAVAFETYVLDKMLPVVSGGENGSIDLRGDATIAAIQVSFTDNLSSGAVESVKNDLAPLMFGAAWKVLDLALELILNAGALTADRRNGNEWSIIAKQSLAAQSAGDFHVLTSDRQVWVAIGALYANTVEHRHCLVHRTALIDSNTGALGGKDRSGNALASLSLDQQKAIARIASLVAEGIVGGGVTTRNRDHLCYFLDQVAPHTNQTPFGVTKQGAPATIYTDLKINDEHLVVDVQAAAEKAAGVFQDVLHFNVVFDIPDGTGRKLKANLEEIPSGQTVVDLDDLPDWLSLV
;
A
#
# COMPACT_ATOMS: atom_id res chain seq x y z
N MET A 1 4.94 -24.26 -0.31
CA MET A 1 5.85 -23.46 -1.15
C MET A 1 4.96 -22.57 -1.99
N ILE A 2 5.25 -21.27 -2.08
CA ILE A 2 4.49 -20.35 -2.92
C ILE A 2 5.16 -20.31 -4.29
N THR A 3 4.51 -20.89 -5.31
CA THR A 3 5.06 -21.00 -6.67
C THR A 3 4.23 -20.26 -7.71
N THR A 4 2.99 -19.91 -7.38
CA THR A 4 2.08 -19.19 -8.26
C THR A 4 1.52 -17.94 -7.59
N VAL A 5 1.05 -17.00 -8.40
CA VAL A 5 0.36 -15.78 -7.92
C VAL A 5 -0.91 -16.13 -7.14
N SER A 6 -1.67 -17.16 -7.55
CA SER A 6 -2.86 -17.60 -6.82
C SER A 6 -2.53 -18.13 -5.43
N GLU A 7 -1.50 -18.97 -5.31
CA GLU A 7 -1.04 -19.46 -4.00
C GLU A 7 -0.56 -18.31 -3.11
N PHE A 8 0.14 -17.33 -3.69
CA PHE A 8 0.56 -16.14 -2.97
C PHE A 8 -0.64 -15.35 -2.45
N GLN A 9 -1.63 -15.06 -3.32
CA GLN A 9 -2.83 -14.32 -2.98
C GLN A 9 -3.59 -14.98 -1.82
N ASP A 10 -3.80 -16.30 -1.89
CA ASP A 10 -4.47 -17.05 -0.83
C ASP A 10 -3.67 -17.02 0.48
N ALA A 11 -2.34 -17.14 0.39
CA ALA A 11 -1.47 -17.21 1.55
C ALA A 11 -1.27 -15.87 2.28
N VAL A 12 -1.51 -14.73 1.60
CA VAL A 12 -1.41 -13.39 2.20
C VAL A 12 -2.77 -12.74 2.49
N ALA A 13 -3.89 -13.40 2.16
CA ALA A 13 -5.22 -12.81 2.24
C ALA A 13 -5.58 -12.28 3.64
N PHE A 14 -5.14 -12.97 4.70
CA PHE A 14 -5.38 -12.52 6.06
C PHE A 14 -4.52 -11.31 6.41
N GLU A 15 -3.23 -11.33 6.08
CA GLU A 15 -2.31 -10.23 6.34
C GLU A 15 -2.70 -8.97 5.58
N THR A 16 -3.10 -9.08 4.31
CA THR A 16 -3.58 -7.94 3.52
C THR A 16 -4.88 -7.38 4.08
N TYR A 17 -5.80 -8.24 4.54
CA TYR A 17 -6.99 -7.81 5.27
C TYR A 17 -6.65 -7.05 6.56
N VAL A 18 -5.69 -7.56 7.35
CA VAL A 18 -5.22 -6.89 8.57
C VAL A 18 -4.63 -5.52 8.24
N LEU A 19 -3.79 -5.43 7.21
CA LEU A 19 -3.19 -4.16 6.78
C LEU A 19 -4.26 -3.16 6.33
N ASP A 20 -5.25 -3.60 5.54
CA ASP A 20 -6.37 -2.77 5.10
C ASP A 20 -7.15 -2.17 6.28
N LYS A 21 -7.37 -2.93 7.36
CA LYS A 21 -8.09 -2.45 8.54
C LYS A 21 -7.24 -1.62 9.49
N MET A 22 -5.96 -1.95 9.65
CA MET A 22 -5.09 -1.32 10.65
C MET A 22 -4.46 -0.02 10.15
N LEU A 23 -4.06 0.06 8.87
CA LEU A 23 -3.40 1.25 8.31
C LEU A 23 -4.24 2.53 8.51
N PRO A 24 -5.55 2.56 8.24
CA PRO A 24 -6.37 3.76 8.48
C PRO A 24 -6.42 4.18 9.95
N VAL A 25 -6.44 3.21 10.87
CA VAL A 25 -6.53 3.44 12.32
C VAL A 25 -5.21 4.01 12.87
N VAL A 26 -4.08 3.44 12.43
CA VAL A 26 -2.74 3.85 12.89
C VAL A 26 -2.30 5.17 12.23
N SER A 27 -2.68 5.39 10.98
CA SER A 27 -2.21 6.55 10.21
C SER A 27 -3.09 7.78 10.37
N GLY A 28 -4.34 7.63 10.84
CA GLY A 28 -5.26 8.74 11.03
C GLY A 28 -5.66 9.37 9.69
N GLY A 29 -6.52 8.69 8.93
CA GLY A 29 -7.21 9.25 7.76
C GLY A 29 -6.30 9.91 6.71
N GLU A 30 -5.47 9.12 6.03
CA GLU A 30 -4.50 9.65 5.03
C GLU A 30 -5.07 9.88 3.62
N ASN A 31 -6.37 9.63 3.39
CA ASN A 31 -6.93 9.81 2.05
C ASN A 31 -7.66 11.15 1.97
N GLY A 32 -6.97 12.14 1.41
CA GLY A 32 -7.63 13.37 0.95
C GLY A 32 -8.77 13.01 0.01
N SER A 33 -9.95 13.55 0.26
CA SER A 33 -11.08 13.43 -0.66
C SER A 33 -11.71 14.79 -0.89
N ILE A 34 -12.20 15.00 -2.10
CA ILE A 34 -12.99 16.17 -2.47
C ILE A 34 -14.31 15.69 -3.02
N ASP A 35 -15.39 16.24 -2.48
CA ASP A 35 -16.74 16.00 -2.96
C ASP A 35 -17.18 17.18 -3.83
N LEU A 36 -17.46 16.89 -5.10
CA LEU A 36 -17.85 17.85 -6.11
C LEU A 36 -19.28 17.63 -6.61
N ARG A 37 -20.08 16.83 -5.90
CA ARG A 37 -21.48 16.57 -6.25
C ARG A 37 -22.35 17.77 -5.90
N GLY A 38 -23.21 18.19 -6.85
CA GLY A 38 -24.14 19.34 -6.71
C GLY A 38 -23.52 20.76 -6.84
N ASP A 39 -24.38 21.78 -7.04
CA ASP A 39 -23.99 23.20 -7.25
C ASP A 39 -23.47 23.93 -6.00
N ALA A 40 -23.60 23.32 -4.83
CA ALA A 40 -23.00 23.83 -3.61
C ALA A 40 -21.70 23.06 -3.37
N THR A 41 -20.59 23.77 -3.18
CA THR A 41 -19.36 23.18 -2.63
C THR A 41 -19.64 22.84 -1.17
N ILE A 42 -20.36 21.75 -0.93
CA ILE A 42 -20.65 21.24 0.40
C ILE A 42 -19.35 20.62 0.88
N ALA A 43 -18.67 21.32 1.79
CA ALA A 43 -17.64 20.69 2.60
C ALA A 43 -18.28 19.45 3.24
N ALA A 44 -17.82 18.26 2.83
CA ALA A 44 -18.32 17.02 3.39
C ALA A 44 -18.19 17.10 4.92
N ILE A 45 -19.33 17.09 5.62
CA ILE A 45 -19.33 16.92 7.07
C ILE A 45 -18.90 15.47 7.28
N GLN A 46 -17.61 15.29 7.57
CA GLN A 46 -17.10 14.04 8.05
C GLN A 46 -17.78 13.79 9.40
N VAL A 47 -18.81 12.95 9.41
CA VAL A 47 -19.41 12.45 10.64
C VAL A 47 -18.39 11.50 11.25
N SER A 48 -17.44 12.05 12.00
CA SER A 48 -16.59 11.27 12.87
C SER A 48 -17.42 10.83 14.07
N PHE A 49 -17.61 9.53 14.24
CA PHE A 49 -17.91 8.98 15.54
C PHE A 49 -16.67 9.21 16.41
N THR A 50 -16.64 10.35 17.09
CA THR A 50 -15.64 10.64 18.10
C THR A 50 -16.09 9.96 19.37
N ASP A 51 -15.61 8.73 19.59
CA ASP A 51 -15.62 8.18 20.94
C ASP A 51 -14.63 9.02 21.78
N ASN A 52 -15.05 9.46 22.96
CA ASN A 52 -14.23 10.29 23.84
C ASN A 52 -13.21 9.42 24.57
N LEU A 53 -12.31 8.79 23.83
CA LEU A 53 -11.05 8.28 24.35
C LEU A 53 -10.11 9.47 24.51
N SER A 54 -9.42 9.57 25.63
CA SER A 54 -8.38 10.58 25.77
C SER A 54 -7.36 10.39 24.64
N SER A 55 -6.81 11.48 24.11
CA SER A 55 -5.79 11.40 23.05
C SER A 55 -4.65 10.46 23.43
N GLY A 56 -4.27 10.42 24.72
CA GLY A 56 -3.30 9.46 25.24
C GLY A 56 -3.73 7.99 25.15
N ALA A 57 -5.01 7.67 25.33
CA ALA A 57 -5.52 6.30 25.15
C ALA A 57 -5.52 5.88 23.67
N VAL A 58 -5.87 6.80 22.77
CA VAL A 58 -5.83 6.55 21.32
C VAL A 58 -4.39 6.32 20.85
N GLU A 59 -3.45 7.18 21.25
CA GLU A 59 -2.04 7.02 20.91
C GLU A 59 -1.43 5.75 21.52
N SER A 60 -1.81 5.37 22.75
CA SER A 60 -1.41 4.10 23.34
C SER A 60 -1.87 2.90 22.50
N VAL A 61 -3.13 2.90 22.06
CA VAL A 61 -3.64 1.82 21.20
C VAL A 61 -2.92 1.79 19.85
N LYS A 62 -2.64 2.94 19.23
CA LYS A 62 -1.85 2.98 17.98
C LYS A 62 -0.46 2.39 18.18
N ASN A 63 0.21 2.73 19.29
CA ASN A 63 1.52 2.21 19.64
C ASN A 63 1.50 0.69 19.88
N ASP A 64 0.43 0.15 20.45
CA ASP A 64 0.26 -1.29 20.66
C ASP A 64 -0.07 -2.06 19.36
N LEU A 65 -0.76 -1.40 18.42
CA LEU A 65 -1.18 -1.99 17.14
C LEU A 65 -0.09 -1.96 16.07
N ALA A 66 0.78 -0.94 16.06
CA ALA A 66 1.81 -0.79 15.03
C ALA A 66 2.78 -1.99 14.89
N PRO A 67 3.23 -2.64 15.97
CA PRO A 67 4.06 -3.84 15.88
C PRO A 67 3.34 -5.03 15.23
N LEU A 68 2.03 -5.17 15.44
CA LEU A 68 1.22 -6.21 14.79
C LEU A 68 1.07 -5.95 13.29
N MET A 69 0.84 -4.68 12.94
CA MET A 69 0.79 -4.22 11.55
C MET A 69 2.14 -4.48 10.85
N PHE A 70 3.26 -4.16 11.49
CA PHE A 70 4.58 -4.50 10.97
C PHE A 70 4.75 -6.02 10.79
N GLY A 71 4.28 -6.83 11.74
CA GLY A 71 4.34 -8.29 11.64
C GLY A 71 3.59 -8.84 10.42
N ALA A 72 2.38 -8.34 10.16
CA ALA A 72 1.60 -8.67 8.98
C ALA A 72 2.29 -8.22 7.69
N ALA A 73 2.78 -6.97 7.65
CA ALA A 73 3.54 -6.43 6.52
C ALA A 73 4.76 -7.29 6.18
N TRP A 74 5.55 -7.64 7.20
CA TRP A 74 6.75 -8.45 7.02
C TRP A 74 6.42 -9.84 6.47
N LYS A 75 5.31 -10.44 6.91
CA LYS A 75 4.85 -11.74 6.42
C LYS A 75 4.45 -11.70 4.94
N VAL A 76 3.80 -10.63 4.49
CA VAL A 76 3.51 -10.40 3.06
C VAL A 76 4.81 -10.33 2.26
N LEU A 77 5.77 -9.51 2.71
CA LEU A 77 7.09 -9.39 2.04
C LEU A 77 7.85 -10.72 2.02
N ASP A 78 7.74 -11.51 3.09
CA ASP A 78 8.36 -12.82 3.22
C ASP A 78 7.86 -13.83 2.17
N LEU A 79 6.55 -13.84 1.94
CA LEU A 79 5.92 -14.71 0.94
C LEU A 79 6.10 -14.19 -0.48
N ALA A 80 6.14 -12.86 -0.67
CA ALA A 80 6.44 -12.24 -1.96
C ALA A 80 7.87 -12.58 -2.41
N LEU A 81 8.83 -12.53 -1.48
CA LEU A 81 10.20 -12.96 -1.74
C LEU A 81 10.27 -14.44 -2.11
N GLU A 82 9.56 -15.33 -1.40
CA GLU A 82 9.51 -16.76 -1.77
C GLU A 82 9.00 -16.96 -3.19
N LEU A 83 7.91 -16.29 -3.58
CA LEU A 83 7.37 -16.36 -4.94
C LEU A 83 8.42 -15.92 -5.98
N ILE A 84 9.06 -14.78 -5.76
CA ILE A 84 10.05 -14.20 -6.69
C ILE A 84 11.30 -15.08 -6.82
N LEU A 85 11.77 -15.68 -5.72
CA LEU A 85 12.89 -16.62 -5.74
C LEU A 85 12.53 -17.90 -6.51
N ASN A 86 11.33 -18.43 -6.29
CA ASN A 86 10.85 -19.63 -6.99
C ASN A 86 10.62 -19.36 -8.49
N ALA A 87 10.08 -18.19 -8.86
CA ALA A 87 9.94 -17.76 -10.25
C ALA A 87 11.30 -17.65 -10.96
N GLY A 88 12.34 -17.22 -10.23
CA GLY A 88 13.73 -17.22 -10.70
C GLY A 88 14.41 -18.60 -10.75
N ALA A 89 13.67 -19.69 -10.56
CA ALA A 89 14.15 -21.07 -10.53
C ALA A 89 15.30 -21.33 -9.53
N LEU A 90 15.35 -20.55 -8.44
CA LEU A 90 16.30 -20.78 -7.35
C LEU A 90 15.84 -21.94 -6.48
N THR A 91 16.79 -22.74 -5.99
CA THR A 91 16.49 -23.92 -5.16
C THR A 91 16.53 -23.55 -3.68
N ALA A 92 15.47 -23.92 -2.95
CA ALA A 92 15.39 -23.66 -1.52
C ALA A 92 16.42 -24.48 -0.72
N ASP A 93 16.87 -23.96 0.42
CA ASP A 93 17.96 -24.57 1.20
C ASP A 93 17.50 -25.65 2.19
N ARG A 94 16.19 -25.84 2.39
CA ARG A 94 15.64 -26.83 3.33
C ARG A 94 14.73 -27.86 2.66
N ARG A 95 14.52 -28.96 3.37
CA ARG A 95 13.59 -30.06 3.03
C ARG A 95 13.68 -30.49 1.55
N ASN A 96 14.91 -30.75 1.09
CA ASN A 96 15.22 -31.17 -0.29
C ASN A 96 14.76 -30.16 -1.37
N GLY A 97 15.00 -28.87 -1.15
CA GLY A 97 14.62 -27.84 -2.13
C GLY A 97 13.20 -27.29 -1.96
N ASN A 98 12.47 -27.71 -0.91
CA ASN A 98 11.05 -27.41 -0.78
C ASN A 98 10.68 -26.27 0.18
N GLU A 99 11.62 -25.81 1.00
CA GLU A 99 11.37 -24.79 2.01
C GLU A 99 12.56 -23.84 2.12
N TRP A 100 12.26 -22.54 2.26
CA TRP A 100 13.25 -21.49 2.41
C TRP A 100 13.52 -21.18 3.88
N SER A 101 14.79 -21.19 4.28
CA SER A 101 15.19 -20.63 5.57
C SER A 101 15.20 -19.10 5.52
N ILE A 102 14.92 -18.46 6.66
CA ILE A 102 15.02 -16.99 6.78
C ILE A 102 16.45 -16.50 6.48
N ILE A 103 17.48 -17.28 6.82
CA ILE A 103 18.88 -16.93 6.55
C ILE A 103 19.16 -16.94 5.04
N ALA A 104 18.70 -17.96 4.32
CA ALA A 104 18.83 -18.03 2.87
C ALA A 104 18.07 -16.88 2.19
N LYS A 105 16.83 -16.62 2.61
CA LYS A 105 16.01 -15.50 2.12
C LYS A 105 16.68 -14.15 2.36
N GLN A 106 17.20 -13.92 3.56
CA GLN A 106 17.92 -12.68 3.89
C GLN A 106 19.12 -12.47 2.97
N SER A 107 19.93 -13.51 2.76
CA SER A 107 21.12 -13.43 1.90
C SER A 107 20.75 -13.17 0.43
N LEU A 108 19.73 -13.85 -0.08
CA LEU A 108 19.26 -13.69 -1.47
C LEU A 108 18.56 -12.34 -1.69
N ALA A 109 17.80 -11.85 -0.71
CA ALA A 109 17.18 -10.54 -0.74
C ALA A 109 18.22 -9.41 -0.77
N ALA A 110 19.29 -9.52 0.04
CA ALA A 110 20.40 -8.57 0.03
C ALA A 110 21.15 -8.54 -1.31
N GLN A 111 21.11 -9.63 -2.07
CA GLN A 111 21.67 -9.74 -3.43
C GLN A 111 20.65 -9.38 -4.52
N SER A 112 19.40 -9.09 -4.14
CA SER A 112 18.29 -8.82 -5.06
C SER A 112 18.08 -9.95 -6.07
N ALA A 113 18.22 -11.19 -5.61
CA ALA A 113 18.05 -12.39 -6.43
C ALA A 113 16.57 -12.69 -6.74
N GLY A 114 16.34 -13.59 -7.71
CA GLY A 114 15.00 -13.99 -8.15
C GLY A 114 14.53 -13.26 -9.40
N ASP A 115 13.36 -13.65 -9.91
CA ASP A 115 12.74 -13.01 -11.07
C ASP A 115 11.82 -11.87 -10.62
N PHE A 116 12.41 -10.68 -10.45
CA PHE A 116 11.71 -9.52 -9.94
C PHE A 116 10.65 -8.95 -10.91
N HIS A 117 10.61 -9.41 -12.17
CA HIS A 117 9.61 -9.00 -13.16
C HIS A 117 8.19 -9.47 -12.80
N VAL A 118 8.07 -10.43 -11.88
CA VAL A 118 6.78 -10.78 -11.25
C VAL A 118 6.15 -9.58 -10.55
N LEU A 119 6.97 -8.65 -10.04
CA LEU A 119 6.51 -7.45 -9.35
C LEU A 119 6.78 -6.18 -10.16
N THR A 120 7.97 -5.98 -10.72
CA THR A 120 8.38 -4.69 -11.29
C THR A 120 9.39 -4.86 -12.41
N SER A 121 9.37 -3.98 -13.41
CA SER A 121 10.44 -3.86 -14.40
C SER A 121 11.63 -3.02 -13.91
N ASP A 122 11.48 -2.34 -12.76
CA ASP A 122 12.50 -1.49 -12.18
C ASP A 122 13.36 -2.24 -11.17
N ARG A 123 14.59 -2.55 -11.57
CA ARG A 123 15.55 -3.26 -10.72
C ARG A 123 15.89 -2.48 -9.44
N GLN A 124 15.93 -1.15 -9.47
CA GLN A 124 16.29 -0.36 -8.28
C GLN A 124 15.19 -0.47 -7.22
N VAL A 125 13.92 -0.49 -7.63
CA VAL A 125 12.78 -0.75 -6.73
C VAL A 125 12.92 -2.12 -6.08
N TRP A 126 13.25 -3.16 -6.84
CA TRP A 126 13.48 -4.49 -6.29
C TRP A 126 14.65 -4.54 -5.30
N VAL A 127 15.77 -3.89 -5.63
CA VAL A 127 16.93 -3.78 -4.73
C VAL A 127 16.52 -3.15 -3.41
N ALA A 128 15.72 -2.09 -3.44
CA ALA A 128 15.25 -1.42 -2.23
C ALA A 128 14.33 -2.29 -1.37
N ILE A 129 13.41 -3.04 -1.99
CA ILE A 129 12.55 -4.01 -1.29
C ILE A 129 13.37 -5.15 -0.69
N GLY A 130 14.33 -5.70 -1.44
CA GLY A 130 15.23 -6.74 -0.97
C GLY A 130 16.08 -6.28 0.23
N ALA A 131 16.60 -5.05 0.16
CA ALA A 131 17.32 -4.43 1.27
C ALA A 131 16.42 -4.20 2.48
N LEU A 132 15.17 -3.77 2.29
CA LEU A 132 14.19 -3.61 3.37
C LEU A 132 13.94 -4.93 4.09
N TYR A 133 13.65 -6.00 3.33
CA TYR A 133 13.44 -7.33 3.90
C TYR A 133 14.68 -7.76 4.68
N ALA A 134 15.87 -7.69 4.07
CA ALA A 134 17.10 -8.18 4.67
C ALA A 134 17.49 -7.45 5.97
N ASN A 135 17.27 -6.14 6.03
CA ASN A 135 17.60 -5.31 7.19
C ASN A 135 16.55 -5.35 8.32
N THR A 136 15.37 -5.92 8.09
CA THR A 136 14.29 -6.00 9.08
C THR A 136 14.03 -7.41 9.62
N VAL A 137 14.83 -8.41 9.18
CA VAL A 137 14.76 -9.81 9.67
C VAL A 137 14.87 -9.89 11.19
N GLU A 138 15.77 -9.11 11.79
CA GLU A 138 16.00 -9.14 13.24
C GLU A 138 14.85 -8.47 14.01
N HIS A 139 14.24 -7.40 13.50
CA HIS A 139 13.02 -6.83 14.11
C HIS A 139 11.88 -7.85 14.12
N ARG A 140 11.68 -8.57 13.00
CA ARG A 140 10.71 -9.66 12.95
C ARG A 140 11.07 -10.80 13.90
N HIS A 141 12.36 -11.14 14.03
CA HIS A 141 12.82 -12.14 14.99
C HIS A 141 12.44 -11.72 16.41
N CYS A 142 12.71 -10.48 16.79
CA CYS A 142 12.33 -9.95 18.09
C CYS A 142 10.83 -10.03 18.36
N LEU A 143 9.99 -9.67 17.38
CA LEU A 143 8.53 -9.75 17.53
C LEU A 143 8.04 -11.18 17.75
N VAL A 144 8.50 -12.12 16.92
CA VAL A 144 8.06 -13.53 17.02
C VAL A 144 8.50 -14.18 18.32
N HIS A 145 9.67 -13.80 18.84
CA HIS A 145 10.19 -14.33 20.10
C HIS A 145 9.82 -13.47 21.32
N ARG A 146 8.98 -12.44 21.16
CA ARG A 146 8.53 -11.54 22.23
C ARG A 146 9.67 -10.85 22.98
N THR A 147 10.74 -10.53 22.25
CA THR A 147 11.91 -9.77 22.74
C THR A 147 11.99 -8.37 22.10
N ALA A 148 11.00 -7.99 21.31
CA ALA A 148 10.85 -6.63 20.80
C ALA A 148 10.67 -5.62 21.95
N LEU A 149 11.27 -4.46 21.77
CA LEU A 149 11.13 -3.32 22.68
C LEU A 149 10.28 -2.27 21.97
N ILE A 150 9.14 -1.92 22.56
CA ILE A 150 8.24 -0.88 22.04
C ILE A 150 8.36 0.32 22.95
N ASP A 151 8.77 1.45 22.39
CA ASP A 151 8.77 2.72 23.12
C ASP A 151 7.34 3.22 23.28
N SER A 152 6.86 3.34 24.53
CA SER A 152 5.47 3.68 24.84
C SER A 152 5.08 5.10 24.43
N ASN A 153 6.05 6.00 24.24
CA ASN A 153 5.81 7.41 23.93
C ASN A 153 5.79 7.67 22.42
N THR A 154 6.63 6.95 21.69
CA THR A 154 6.86 7.18 20.25
C THR A 154 6.34 6.04 19.36
N GLY A 155 5.98 4.89 19.95
CA GLY A 155 5.60 3.69 19.20
C GLY A 155 6.78 3.04 18.45
N ALA A 156 8.01 3.48 18.70
CA ALA A 156 9.18 2.98 18.00
C ALA A 156 9.46 1.52 18.35
N LEU A 157 9.67 0.70 17.33
CA LEU A 157 9.96 -0.72 17.42
C LEU A 157 11.47 -0.96 17.39
N GLY A 158 12.04 -1.36 18.52
CA GLY A 158 13.42 -1.77 18.66
C GLY A 158 13.56 -3.23 19.11
N GLY A 159 14.77 -3.61 19.48
CA GLY A 159 15.09 -4.95 19.95
C GLY A 159 16.57 -5.19 20.04
N LYS A 160 16.96 -6.47 20.12
CA LYS A 160 18.35 -6.91 20.05
C LYS A 160 18.51 -7.96 18.97
N ASP A 161 19.59 -7.87 18.21
CA ASP A 161 19.96 -8.91 17.26
C ASP A 161 20.34 -10.22 17.99
N ARG A 162 20.52 -11.30 17.23
CA ARG A 162 20.99 -12.60 17.75
C ARG A 162 22.35 -12.55 18.47
N SER A 163 23.16 -11.52 18.24
CA SER A 163 24.45 -11.30 18.91
C SER A 163 24.31 -10.46 20.20
N GLY A 164 23.11 -9.98 20.51
CA GLY A 164 22.80 -9.15 21.67
C GLY A 164 23.00 -7.65 21.45
N ASN A 165 23.36 -7.19 20.24
CA ASN A 165 23.51 -5.77 19.93
C ASN A 165 22.13 -5.11 19.77
N ALA A 166 22.02 -3.85 20.16
CA ALA A 166 20.79 -3.09 19.97
C ALA A 166 20.53 -2.87 18.48
N LEU A 167 19.29 -3.11 18.04
CA LEU A 167 18.83 -2.76 16.70
C LEU A 167 18.57 -1.26 16.61
N ALA A 168 18.79 -0.68 15.43
CA ALA A 168 18.23 0.63 15.11
C ALA A 168 16.69 0.54 15.18
N SER A 169 16.05 1.44 15.92
CA SER A 169 14.61 1.41 16.10
C SER A 169 13.87 1.88 14.85
N LEU A 170 12.84 1.14 14.45
CA LEU A 170 11.88 1.56 13.44
C LEU A 170 10.88 2.53 14.07
N SER A 171 10.84 3.77 13.59
CA SER A 171 9.82 4.74 14.03
C SER A 171 8.41 4.26 13.68
N LEU A 172 7.39 4.86 14.30
CA LEU A 172 6.00 4.56 13.96
C LEU A 172 5.72 4.83 12.46
N ASP A 173 6.25 5.91 11.91
CA ASP A 173 6.06 6.25 10.49
C ASP A 173 6.80 5.28 9.56
N GLN A 174 7.96 4.78 9.96
CA GLN A 174 8.63 3.71 9.23
C GLN A 174 7.83 2.41 9.26
N GLN A 175 7.22 2.05 10.40
CA GLN A 175 6.34 0.88 10.47
C GLN A 175 5.12 1.03 9.54
N LYS A 176 4.50 2.23 9.48
CA LYS A 176 3.43 2.54 8.51
C LYS A 176 3.93 2.43 7.07
N ALA A 177 5.09 2.99 6.76
CA ALA A 177 5.69 2.92 5.42
C ALA A 177 5.94 1.47 4.99
N ILE A 178 6.47 0.62 5.88
CA ILE A 178 6.66 -0.82 5.61
C ILE A 178 5.32 -1.52 5.34
N ALA A 179 4.29 -1.20 6.11
CA ALA A 179 2.95 -1.73 5.88
C ALA A 179 2.37 -1.31 4.52
N ARG A 180 2.56 -0.05 4.13
CA ARG A 180 2.15 0.44 2.80
C ARG A 180 2.94 -0.21 1.67
N ILE A 181 4.25 -0.38 1.83
CA ILE A 181 5.11 -1.11 0.87
C ILE A 181 4.58 -2.53 0.70
N ALA A 182 4.28 -3.24 1.79
CA ALA A 182 3.75 -4.59 1.74
C ALA A 182 2.41 -4.68 1.01
N SER A 183 1.48 -3.75 1.25
CA SER A 183 0.21 -3.67 0.51
C SER A 183 0.44 -3.44 -0.98
N LEU A 184 1.27 -2.47 -1.35
CA LEU A 184 1.58 -2.16 -2.76
C LEU A 184 2.29 -3.32 -3.47
N VAL A 185 3.15 -4.07 -2.77
CA VAL A 185 3.81 -5.27 -3.28
C VAL A 185 2.78 -6.38 -3.53
N ALA A 186 1.87 -6.61 -2.58
CA ALA A 186 0.83 -7.61 -2.74
C ALA A 186 -0.11 -7.28 -3.91
N GLU A 187 -0.60 -6.04 -3.97
CA GLU A 187 -1.42 -5.54 -5.06
C GLU A 187 -0.69 -5.63 -6.41
N GLY A 188 0.58 -5.26 -6.45
CA GLY A 188 1.42 -5.35 -7.64
C GLY A 188 1.55 -6.79 -8.15
N ILE A 189 1.88 -7.75 -7.28
CA ILE A 189 2.00 -9.15 -7.67
C ILE A 189 0.67 -9.72 -8.18
N VAL A 190 -0.43 -9.47 -7.46
CA VAL A 190 -1.76 -9.96 -7.84
C VAL A 190 -2.25 -9.30 -9.13
N GLY A 191 -1.93 -8.02 -9.34
CA GLY A 191 -2.26 -7.25 -10.54
C GLY A 191 -1.35 -7.51 -11.75
N GLY A 192 -0.35 -8.38 -11.64
CA GLY A 192 0.58 -8.69 -12.73
C GLY A 192 1.70 -7.67 -12.95
N GLY A 193 1.95 -6.81 -11.96
CA GLY A 193 3.05 -5.86 -11.91
C GLY A 193 2.67 -4.54 -11.22
N VAL A 194 3.68 -3.82 -10.74
CA VAL A 194 3.54 -2.46 -10.24
C VAL A 194 3.32 -1.53 -11.42
N THR A 195 2.14 -0.91 -11.46
CA THR A 195 1.83 0.15 -12.44
C THR A 195 2.72 1.37 -12.22
N THR A 196 2.89 2.23 -13.23
CA THR A 196 3.64 3.49 -13.09
C THR A 196 3.14 4.33 -11.90
N ARG A 197 1.82 4.37 -11.71
CA ARG A 197 1.15 5.05 -10.60
C ARG A 197 1.54 4.48 -9.23
N ASN A 198 1.51 3.16 -9.10
CA ASN A 198 1.89 2.50 -7.85
C ASN A 198 3.41 2.53 -7.62
N ARG A 199 4.21 2.67 -8.69
CA ARG A 199 5.67 2.77 -8.59
C ARG A 199 6.09 4.00 -7.82
N ASP A 200 5.58 5.18 -8.17
CA ASP A 200 6.01 6.42 -7.49
C ASP A 200 5.56 6.42 -6.03
N HIS A 201 4.38 5.87 -5.74
CA HIS A 201 3.89 5.69 -4.39
C HIS A 201 4.75 4.70 -3.57
N LEU A 202 5.16 3.60 -4.19
CA LEU A 202 6.07 2.62 -3.60
C LEU A 202 7.44 3.24 -3.32
N CYS A 203 8.01 3.98 -4.28
CA CYS A 203 9.28 4.70 -4.14
C CYS A 203 9.23 5.72 -3.00
N TYR A 204 8.13 6.46 -2.84
CA TYR A 204 7.93 7.38 -1.72
C TYR A 204 8.10 6.68 -0.37
N PHE A 205 7.42 5.54 -0.16
CA PHE A 205 7.53 4.82 1.11
C PHE A 205 8.89 4.13 1.28
N LEU A 206 9.52 3.68 0.18
CA LEU A 206 10.89 3.17 0.22
C LEU A 206 11.88 4.25 0.68
N ASP A 207 11.67 5.52 0.31
CA ASP A 207 12.46 6.65 0.79
C ASP A 207 12.27 6.90 2.29
N GLN A 208 11.07 6.69 2.84
CA GLN A 208 10.80 6.82 4.28
C GLN A 208 11.58 5.80 5.12
N VAL A 209 11.88 4.62 4.55
CA VAL A 209 12.62 3.55 5.21
C VAL A 209 14.10 3.49 4.80
N ALA A 210 14.56 4.39 3.91
CA ALA A 210 15.95 4.47 3.46
C ALA A 210 16.99 4.49 4.61
N PRO A 211 16.76 5.16 5.76
CA PRO A 211 17.69 5.10 6.89
C PRO A 211 17.96 3.69 7.43
N HIS A 212 17.05 2.74 7.19
CA HIS A 212 17.19 1.33 7.61
C HIS A 212 17.71 0.41 6.50
N THR A 213 17.66 0.84 5.24
CA THR A 213 18.05 -0.01 4.09
C THR A 213 19.40 0.37 3.50
N ASN A 214 19.95 1.53 3.87
CA ASN A 214 21.16 2.14 3.29
C ASN A 214 21.10 2.29 1.77
N GLN A 215 19.89 2.35 1.20
CA GLN A 215 19.70 2.53 -0.23
C GLN A 215 19.70 4.02 -0.59
N THR A 216 20.15 4.33 -1.80
CA THR A 216 20.00 5.68 -2.35
C THR A 216 18.52 6.00 -2.53
N PRO A 217 18.01 7.09 -1.94
CA PRO A 217 16.63 7.49 -2.12
C PRO A 217 16.29 7.71 -3.60
N PHE A 218 15.05 7.40 -3.98
CA PHE A 218 14.50 7.69 -5.30
C PHE A 218 14.24 9.19 -5.51
N GLY A 219 14.21 9.97 -4.43
CA GLY A 219 13.97 11.41 -4.47
C GLY A 219 12.49 11.76 -4.60
N VAL A 220 11.60 10.81 -4.26
CA VAL A 220 10.16 11.05 -4.29
C VAL A 220 9.78 11.69 -2.96
N THR A 221 9.60 13.01 -2.98
CA THR A 221 9.38 13.81 -1.77
C THR A 221 7.92 13.94 -1.37
N LYS A 222 6.98 13.47 -2.20
CA LYS A 222 5.53 13.64 -1.98
C LYS A 222 4.82 12.30 -2.00
N GLN A 223 3.87 12.14 -1.07
CA GLN A 223 3.04 10.96 -0.96
C GLN A 223 2.12 10.88 -2.18
N GLY A 224 2.47 10.03 -3.14
CA GLY A 224 1.67 9.77 -4.35
C GLY A 224 0.38 8.97 -4.10
N ALA A 225 -0.15 8.95 -2.88
CA ALA A 225 -1.41 8.28 -2.57
C ALA A 225 -2.54 8.97 -3.34
N PRO A 226 -3.33 8.23 -4.13
CA PRO A 226 -4.35 8.89 -4.93
C PRO A 226 -5.43 9.53 -4.07
N ALA A 227 -5.66 10.82 -4.23
CA ALA A 227 -6.83 11.46 -3.64
C ALA A 227 -8.09 10.98 -4.37
N THR A 228 -9.22 10.92 -3.66
CA THR A 228 -10.49 10.50 -4.26
C THR A 228 -11.35 11.72 -4.59
N ILE A 229 -11.74 11.83 -5.85
CA ILE A 229 -12.70 12.81 -6.35
C ILE A 229 -14.07 12.13 -6.38
N TYR A 230 -15.03 12.62 -5.60
CA TYR A 230 -16.43 12.23 -5.75
C TYR A 230 -17.12 13.21 -6.69
N THR A 231 -17.78 12.69 -7.72
CA THR A 231 -18.51 13.50 -8.71
C THR A 231 -19.75 12.75 -9.20
N ASP A 232 -20.60 13.40 -9.97
CA ASP A 232 -21.82 12.81 -10.52
C ASP A 232 -21.58 12.39 -11.98
N LEU A 233 -22.11 11.23 -12.39
CA LEU A 233 -22.27 10.96 -13.83
C LEU A 233 -23.24 11.98 -14.41
N LYS A 234 -22.86 12.58 -15.53
CA LYS A 234 -23.73 13.52 -16.23
C LYS A 234 -24.70 12.76 -17.10
N ILE A 235 -25.90 13.31 -17.30
CA ILE A 235 -26.84 12.84 -18.30
C ILE A 235 -26.78 13.82 -19.47
N ASN A 236 -26.46 13.34 -20.66
CA ASN A 236 -26.51 14.11 -21.90
C ASN A 236 -27.33 13.33 -22.93
N ASP A 237 -28.39 13.92 -23.46
CA ASP A 237 -29.28 13.30 -24.44
C ASP A 237 -29.70 11.85 -24.08
N GLU A 238 -30.16 11.64 -22.84
CA GLU A 238 -30.55 10.32 -22.27
C GLU A 238 -29.41 9.32 -22.03
N HIS A 239 -28.17 9.67 -22.36
CA HIS A 239 -27.00 8.84 -22.12
C HIS A 239 -26.24 9.28 -20.87
N LEU A 240 -25.71 8.28 -20.14
CA LEU A 240 -24.77 8.52 -19.05
C LEU A 240 -23.40 8.88 -19.63
N VAL A 241 -22.81 9.96 -19.12
CA VAL A 241 -21.56 10.52 -19.63
C VAL A 241 -20.59 10.77 -18.48
N VAL A 242 -19.39 10.25 -18.64
CA VAL A 242 -18.22 10.58 -17.82
C VAL A 242 -17.58 11.84 -18.39
N ASP A 243 -17.50 12.88 -17.56
CA ASP A 243 -16.84 14.16 -17.86
C ASP A 243 -16.10 14.65 -16.60
N VAL A 244 -14.80 14.40 -16.58
CA VAL A 244 -13.95 14.62 -15.40
C VAL A 244 -13.06 15.84 -15.48
N GLN A 245 -13.02 16.55 -16.61
CA GLN A 245 -11.99 17.57 -16.85
C GLN A 245 -12.05 18.69 -15.80
N ALA A 246 -13.23 19.28 -15.57
CA ALA A 246 -13.40 20.33 -14.57
C ALA A 246 -13.16 19.81 -13.13
N ALA A 247 -13.53 18.57 -12.86
CA ALA A 247 -13.33 17.94 -11.56
C ALA A 247 -11.83 17.70 -11.28
N ALA A 248 -11.09 17.24 -12.29
CA ALA A 248 -9.65 17.03 -12.25
C ALA A 248 -8.89 18.35 -12.06
N GLU A 249 -9.23 19.39 -12.82
CA GLU A 249 -8.61 20.72 -12.69
C GLU A 249 -8.84 21.30 -11.29
N LYS A 250 -10.07 21.18 -10.76
CA LYS A 250 -10.39 21.63 -9.39
C LYS A 250 -9.64 20.82 -8.34
N ALA A 251 -9.57 19.50 -8.50
CA ALA A 251 -8.85 18.63 -7.57
C ALA A 251 -7.34 18.91 -7.58
N ALA A 252 -6.72 19.11 -8.74
CA ALA A 252 -5.31 19.49 -8.86
C ALA A 252 -5.01 20.85 -8.20
N GLY A 253 -5.95 21.79 -8.25
CA GLY A 253 -5.83 23.08 -7.55
C GLY A 253 -5.88 22.97 -6.02
N VAL A 254 -6.69 22.03 -5.49
CA VAL A 254 -6.87 21.79 -4.05
C VAL A 254 -5.74 20.93 -3.49
N PHE A 255 -5.38 19.87 -4.22
CA PHE A 255 -4.36 18.91 -3.82
C PHE A 255 -3.07 19.11 -4.63
N GLN A 256 -2.36 20.19 -4.33
CA GLN A 256 -1.13 20.56 -5.04
C GLN A 256 0.02 19.54 -4.87
N ASP A 257 -0.12 18.63 -3.90
CA ASP A 257 0.87 17.61 -3.56
C ASP A 257 0.45 16.20 -3.99
N VAL A 258 -0.71 16.03 -4.62
CA VAL A 258 -1.21 14.72 -5.07
C VAL A 258 -0.90 14.52 -6.54
N LEU A 259 -0.23 13.40 -6.85
CA LEU A 259 0.18 13.04 -8.21
C LEU A 259 -0.91 12.28 -9.00
N HIS A 260 -1.81 11.62 -8.29
CA HIS A 260 -2.77 10.68 -8.88
C HIS A 260 -4.16 10.82 -8.26
N PHE A 261 -5.21 10.51 -9.01
CA PHE A 261 -6.58 10.62 -8.49
C PHE A 261 -7.41 9.36 -8.77
N ASN A 262 -8.17 8.91 -7.79
CA ASN A 262 -9.33 8.04 -8.02
C ASN A 262 -10.54 8.92 -8.29
N VAL A 263 -11.39 8.55 -9.25
CA VAL A 263 -12.68 9.20 -9.45
C VAL A 263 -13.78 8.21 -9.10
N VAL A 264 -14.71 8.63 -8.27
CA VAL A 264 -15.90 7.88 -7.90
C VAL A 264 -17.12 8.65 -8.38
N PHE A 265 -17.91 8.02 -9.25
CA PHE A 265 -19.11 8.57 -9.83
C PHE A 265 -20.34 8.03 -9.11
N ASP A 266 -21.22 8.92 -8.65
CA ASP A 266 -22.57 8.51 -8.28
C ASP A 266 -23.42 8.32 -9.56
N ILE A 267 -24.13 7.20 -9.65
CA ILE A 267 -25.07 6.94 -10.73
C ILE A 267 -26.39 7.67 -10.42
N PRO A 268 -26.92 8.50 -11.33
CA PRO A 268 -28.12 9.32 -11.11
C PRO A 268 -29.43 8.52 -11.23
N ASP A 269 -29.49 7.32 -10.65
CA ASP A 269 -30.63 6.39 -10.70
C ASP A 269 -31.33 6.21 -9.34
N GLY A 270 -30.83 6.86 -8.29
CA GLY A 270 -31.36 6.77 -6.93
C GLY A 270 -31.04 5.45 -6.21
N THR A 271 -30.25 4.56 -6.82
CA THR A 271 -29.88 3.26 -6.23
C THR A 271 -28.73 3.36 -5.23
N GLY A 272 -27.96 4.45 -5.28
CA GLY A 272 -26.74 4.64 -4.50
C GLY A 272 -25.54 3.84 -5.02
N ARG A 273 -25.68 3.18 -6.18
CA ARG A 273 -24.57 2.52 -6.88
C ARG A 273 -23.53 3.54 -7.33
N LYS A 274 -22.28 3.11 -7.36
CA LYS A 274 -21.14 3.95 -7.73
C LYS A 274 -20.29 3.28 -8.77
N LEU A 275 -19.69 4.09 -9.63
CA LEU A 275 -18.60 3.66 -10.51
C LEU A 275 -17.28 4.23 -10.01
N LYS A 276 -16.18 3.52 -10.27
CA LYS A 276 -14.83 3.96 -9.93
C LYS A 276 -13.88 3.76 -11.11
N ALA A 277 -13.02 4.75 -11.32
CA ALA A 277 -11.94 4.72 -12.30
C ALA A 277 -10.69 5.42 -11.75
N ASN A 278 -9.53 5.10 -12.33
CA ASN A 278 -8.32 5.90 -12.17
C ASN A 278 -8.40 7.11 -13.11
N LEU A 279 -8.21 8.33 -12.61
CA LEU A 279 -8.37 9.55 -13.41
C LEU A 279 -7.53 9.52 -14.69
N GLU A 280 -6.34 8.94 -14.66
CA GLU A 280 -5.39 8.92 -15.77
C GLU A 280 -5.75 7.88 -16.85
N GLU A 281 -6.67 6.96 -16.55
CA GLU A 281 -7.21 5.98 -17.49
C GLU A 281 -8.49 6.46 -18.17
N ILE A 282 -9.09 7.56 -17.67
CA ILE A 282 -10.30 8.14 -18.26
C ILE A 282 -9.91 8.88 -19.55
N PRO A 283 -10.53 8.56 -20.70
CA PRO A 283 -10.29 9.27 -21.95
C PRO A 283 -10.53 10.78 -21.81
N SER A 284 -9.74 11.58 -22.53
CA SER A 284 -9.94 13.03 -22.54
C SER A 284 -11.28 13.41 -23.17
N GLY A 285 -12.00 14.32 -22.52
CA GLY A 285 -13.32 14.80 -22.96
C GLY A 285 -14.48 14.01 -22.37
N GLN A 286 -15.60 13.99 -23.10
CA GLN A 286 -16.83 13.31 -22.69
C GLN A 286 -16.87 11.89 -23.24
N THR A 287 -17.09 10.91 -22.37
CA THR A 287 -17.25 9.50 -22.77
C THR A 287 -18.63 9.00 -22.38
N VAL A 288 -19.38 8.48 -23.34
CA VAL A 288 -20.67 7.81 -23.10
C VAL A 288 -20.41 6.45 -22.46
N VAL A 289 -21.18 6.12 -21.42
CA VAL A 289 -21.06 4.86 -20.67
C VAL A 289 -22.38 4.11 -20.68
N ASP A 290 -22.30 2.82 -20.98
CA ASP A 290 -23.39 1.86 -20.78
C ASP A 290 -23.12 1.10 -19.46
N LEU A 291 -24.14 1.00 -18.59
CA LEU A 291 -24.00 0.29 -17.31
C LEU A 291 -24.01 -1.23 -17.49
N ASP A 292 -24.55 -1.72 -18.61
CA ASP A 292 -24.58 -3.15 -18.93
C ASP A 292 -23.31 -3.61 -19.67
N ASP A 293 -22.51 -2.67 -20.19
CA ASP A 293 -21.25 -2.91 -20.91
C ASP A 293 -20.21 -1.84 -20.54
N LEU A 294 -19.69 -1.93 -19.31
CA LEU A 294 -18.71 -0.98 -18.81
C LEU A 294 -17.36 -1.13 -19.52
N PRO A 295 -16.69 -0.02 -19.88
CA PRO A 295 -15.34 -0.08 -20.42
C PRO A 295 -14.35 -0.56 -19.37
N ASP A 296 -13.25 -1.19 -19.79
CA ASP A 296 -12.26 -1.85 -18.92
C ASP A 296 -11.65 -0.95 -17.81
N TRP A 297 -11.67 0.38 -18.01
CA TRP A 297 -11.15 1.38 -17.06
C TRP A 297 -12.18 1.83 -16.01
N LEU A 298 -13.42 1.36 -16.09
CA LEU A 298 -14.52 1.76 -15.23
C LEU A 298 -15.15 0.53 -14.57
N SER A 299 -15.27 0.55 -13.24
CA SER A 299 -15.75 -0.58 -12.45
C SER A 299 -16.87 -0.17 -11.51
N LEU A 300 -17.81 -1.09 -11.25
CA LEU A 300 -18.86 -0.90 -10.24
C LEU A 300 -18.28 -1.11 -8.83
N VAL A 301 -18.70 -0.30 -7.86
CA VAL A 301 -18.32 -0.38 -6.43
C VAL A 301 -19.51 -0.72 -5.55
#